data_AF-A0A8H6H7P2-F1
#
_entry.id   AF-A0A8H6H7P2-F1
#
_cell.length_a   1.000
_cell.length_b   1.000
_cell.length_c   1.000
_cell.angle_alpha   90.00
_cell.angle_beta   90.00
_cell.angle_gamma   90.00
#
_symmetry.space_group_name_H-M   'P 1'
#
loop_
_entity.id
_entity.type
_entity.pdbx_description
1 polymer ?
#
loop_
_entity_poly.entity_id
_entity_poly.type
_entity_poly.pdbx_seq_one_letter_code
_entity_poly.pdbx_strand_id
1 'polypeptide(L)'
;MPDSGLTPFRDFPEDLIRSIFESALEDPDDLNWECAMLSKAVQRWVEPLLYRQIVLNTTKRVSLLHRTVLDVTTSQSSRSMKARSFFQTHVKLFCMTTVDPDFWNLMFDIFLECSSAICNLYCHVLLNAAAARSVPKLRVGEHTVWERVHPKRLRIPELMFTPARRNFNQTVFKHVTHLDLYWRPTEDSNPWDWRSLSLLTALTHLCFSPSIPPESLPSASQSLRSAVPHFPPALIVCIFFIPYTQDLSDAYQHIEENGPRRLKDDRVVIAVDFRYWDEQSRIGLESVLEGEIIWRHSHNNSTEARKDNEGPLWDRAESVITKRRRIS
;
A
#
# COMPACT_ATOMS: atom_id res chain seq x y z
N MET A 1 -50.76 3.54 -19.76
CA MET A 1 -49.32 3.37 -19.93
C MET A 1 -49.09 1.92 -20.37
N PRO A 2 -48.36 1.67 -21.46
CA PRO A 2 -48.09 0.32 -21.91
C PRO A 2 -47.21 -0.38 -20.85
N ASP A 3 -47.58 -1.61 -20.49
CA ASP A 3 -46.72 -2.51 -19.73
C ASP A 3 -45.39 -2.61 -20.48
N SER A 4 -44.36 -1.94 -19.96
CA SER A 4 -42.99 -2.16 -20.39
C SER A 4 -42.69 -3.61 -20.04
N GLY A 5 -42.81 -4.52 -21.01
CA GLY A 5 -42.58 -5.96 -20.90
C GLY A 5 -41.12 -6.31 -20.58
N LEU A 6 -40.59 -5.74 -19.51
CA LEU A 6 -39.33 -6.11 -18.91
C LEU A 6 -39.51 -7.51 -18.36
N THR A 7 -38.89 -8.47 -19.03
CA THR A 7 -38.78 -9.84 -18.54
C THR A 7 -38.23 -9.81 -17.12
N PRO A 8 -38.88 -10.46 -16.16
CA PRO A 8 -38.42 -10.47 -14.78
C PRO A 8 -37.02 -11.08 -14.72
N PHE A 9 -36.15 -10.48 -13.90
CA PHE A 9 -34.76 -10.92 -13.68
C PHE A 9 -34.62 -12.39 -13.23
N ARG A 10 -35.73 -13.05 -12.89
CA ARG A 10 -35.81 -14.44 -12.45
C ARG A 10 -35.45 -15.45 -13.55
N ASP A 11 -35.51 -15.04 -14.81
CA ASP A 11 -35.24 -15.95 -15.94
C ASP A 11 -33.74 -16.07 -16.27
N PHE A 12 -32.88 -15.31 -15.60
CA PHE A 12 -31.43 -15.38 -15.79
C PHE A 12 -30.80 -16.49 -14.94
N PRO A 13 -29.86 -17.28 -15.49
CA PRO A 13 -29.01 -18.17 -14.72
C PRO A 13 -28.30 -17.46 -13.56
N GLU A 14 -28.26 -18.08 -12.39
CA GLU A 14 -27.66 -17.52 -11.17
C GLU A 14 -26.22 -17.06 -11.38
N ASP A 15 -25.40 -17.85 -12.09
CA ASP A 15 -24.00 -17.54 -12.37
C ASP A 15 -23.83 -16.26 -13.20
N LEU A 16 -24.75 -15.98 -14.14
CA LEU A 16 -24.72 -14.75 -14.93
C LEU A 16 -25.10 -13.55 -14.07
N ILE A 17 -26.15 -13.67 -13.26
CA ILE A 17 -26.56 -12.61 -12.32
C ILE A 17 -25.41 -12.31 -11.35
N ARG A 18 -24.77 -13.36 -10.81
CA ARG A 18 -23.60 -13.25 -9.95
C ARG A 18 -22.46 -12.51 -10.65
N SER A 19 -22.08 -12.92 -11.85
CA SER A 19 -21.00 -12.27 -12.60
C SER A 19 -21.28 -10.78 -12.84
N ILE A 20 -22.54 -10.40 -13.14
CA ILE A 20 -22.92 -9.00 -13.33
C ILE A 20 -22.67 -8.21 -12.03
N PHE A 21 -23.10 -8.73 -10.88
CA PHE A 21 -22.90 -8.05 -9.61
C PHE A 21 -21.44 -8.02 -9.15
N GLU A 22 -20.67 -9.08 -9.41
CA GLU A 22 -19.24 -9.09 -9.09
C GLU A 22 -18.48 -8.08 -9.96
N SER A 23 -18.77 -8.00 -11.27
CA SER A 23 -18.18 -7.01 -12.17
C SER A 23 -18.59 -5.58 -11.86
N ALA A 24 -19.83 -5.36 -11.40
CA ALA A 24 -20.27 -4.02 -10.97
C ALA A 24 -19.44 -3.46 -9.80
N LEU A 25 -18.86 -4.33 -8.95
CA LEU A 25 -17.99 -3.91 -7.84
C LEU A 25 -16.54 -3.60 -8.26
N GLU A 26 -16.14 -4.01 -9.46
CA GLU A 26 -14.81 -3.68 -10.00
C GLU A 26 -14.74 -2.24 -10.49
N ASP A 27 -15.90 -1.59 -10.69
CA ASP A 27 -15.97 -0.17 -11.02
C ASP A 27 -15.66 0.67 -9.76
N PRO A 28 -14.73 1.64 -9.80
CA PRO A 28 -14.36 2.45 -8.64
C PRO A 28 -15.47 3.35 -8.07
N ASP A 29 -16.67 3.37 -8.65
CA ASP A 29 -17.78 4.21 -8.19
C ASP A 29 -18.30 3.85 -6.77
N ASP A 30 -18.60 4.89 -5.98
CA ASP A 30 -18.97 4.82 -4.55
C ASP A 30 -20.30 4.08 -4.23
N LEU A 31 -21.05 3.63 -5.25
CA LEU A 31 -22.38 3.01 -5.09
C LEU A 31 -22.34 1.47 -4.94
N ASN A 32 -21.16 0.87 -4.94
CA ASN A 32 -20.96 -0.58 -4.93
C ASN A 32 -21.57 -1.33 -3.74
N TRP A 33 -21.70 -0.67 -2.59
CA TRP A 33 -22.28 -1.30 -1.39
C TRP A 33 -23.80 -1.49 -1.48
N GLU A 34 -24.49 -0.74 -2.34
CA GLU A 34 -25.95 -0.85 -2.50
C GLU A 34 -26.35 -2.19 -3.10
N CYS A 35 -25.51 -2.78 -3.95
CA CYS A 35 -25.70 -4.13 -4.49
C CYS A 35 -25.88 -5.17 -3.37
N ALA A 36 -25.12 -5.05 -2.28
CA ALA A 36 -25.21 -5.96 -1.14
C ALA A 36 -26.56 -5.89 -0.41
N MET A 37 -27.34 -4.82 -0.60
CA MET A 37 -28.64 -4.64 0.06
C MET A 37 -29.81 -5.22 -0.74
N LEU A 38 -29.61 -5.58 -2.00
CA LEU A 38 -30.71 -6.00 -2.89
C LEU A 38 -31.33 -7.35 -2.48
N SER A 39 -30.50 -8.32 -2.10
CA SER A 39 -30.96 -9.62 -1.62
C SER A 39 -29.88 -10.36 -0.83
N LYS A 40 -30.26 -11.38 -0.06
CA LYS A 40 -29.30 -12.25 0.66
C LYS A 40 -28.38 -13.04 -0.28
N ALA A 41 -28.85 -13.38 -1.48
CA ALA A 41 -28.03 -14.09 -2.46
C ALA A 41 -26.93 -13.16 -3.00
N VAL A 42 -27.33 -11.98 -3.46
CA VAL A 42 -26.40 -10.95 -3.94
C VAL A 42 -25.41 -10.58 -2.85
N GLN A 43 -25.88 -10.34 -1.61
CA GLN A 43 -25.02 -10.07 -0.45
C GLN A 43 -23.90 -11.12 -0.31
N ARG A 44 -24.23 -12.42 -0.38
CA ARG A 44 -23.22 -13.50 -0.25
C ARG A 44 -22.17 -13.49 -1.36
N TRP A 45 -22.53 -13.04 -2.56
CA TRP A 45 -21.59 -12.96 -3.68
C TRP A 45 -20.69 -11.73 -3.56
N VAL A 46 -21.27 -10.57 -3.28
CA VAL A 46 -20.57 -9.28 -3.33
C VAL A 46 -19.80 -8.94 -2.06
N GLU A 47 -20.27 -9.39 -0.89
CA GLU A 47 -19.69 -9.01 0.39
C GLU A 47 -18.22 -9.48 0.55
N PRO A 48 -17.82 -10.70 0.15
CA PRO A 48 -16.41 -11.08 0.08
C PRO A 48 -15.53 -10.11 -0.72
N LEU A 49 -16.07 -9.52 -1.80
CA LEU A 49 -15.36 -8.59 -2.66
C LEU A 49 -15.30 -7.19 -2.04
N LEU A 50 -16.39 -6.72 -1.44
CA LEU A 50 -16.44 -5.45 -0.70
C LEU A 50 -15.43 -5.42 0.46
N TYR A 51 -15.25 -6.54 1.16
CA TYR A 51 -14.29 -6.65 2.26
C TYR A 51 -12.90 -7.12 1.80
N ARG A 52 -12.69 -7.38 0.51
CA ARG A 52 -11.39 -7.79 -0.01
C ARG A 52 -10.31 -6.74 0.24
N GLN A 53 -10.72 -5.47 0.16
CA GLN A 53 -9.88 -4.32 0.41
C GLN A 53 -10.52 -3.46 1.50
N ILE A 54 -9.81 -3.24 2.60
CA ILE A 54 -10.27 -2.37 3.68
C ILE A 54 -9.42 -1.11 3.68
N VAL A 55 -10.06 0.04 3.49
CA VAL A 55 -9.42 1.35 3.47
C VAL A 55 -9.98 2.21 4.61
N LEU A 56 -9.13 2.46 5.59
CA LEU A 56 -9.45 3.23 6.79
C LEU A 56 -8.80 4.59 6.71
N ASN A 57 -9.49 5.54 6.08
CA ASN A 57 -9.02 6.90 5.85
C ASN A 57 -9.77 8.00 6.63
N THR A 58 -10.87 7.63 7.30
CA THR A 58 -11.65 8.54 8.12
C THR A 58 -11.99 7.90 9.46
N THR A 59 -12.08 8.73 10.49
CA THR A 59 -12.58 8.36 11.81
C THR A 59 -13.92 7.62 11.76
N LYS A 60 -14.85 8.09 10.92
CA LYS A 60 -16.18 7.46 10.77
C LYS A 60 -16.06 6.02 10.24
N ARG A 61 -15.25 5.79 9.20
CA ARG A 61 -15.03 4.44 8.63
C ARG A 61 -14.36 3.52 9.66
N VAL A 62 -13.36 4.02 10.40
CA VAL A 62 -12.68 3.26 11.47
C VAL A 62 -13.67 2.84 12.55
N SER A 63 -14.44 3.77 13.11
CA SER A 63 -15.38 3.46 14.20
C SER A 63 -16.49 2.52 13.77
N LEU A 64 -17.03 2.69 12.55
CA LEU A 64 -18.07 1.80 12.02
C LEU A 64 -17.54 0.38 11.83
N LEU A 65 -16.37 0.23 11.22
CA LEU A 65 -15.77 -1.09 11.01
C LEU A 65 -15.33 -1.73 12.32
N HIS A 66 -14.76 -0.96 13.25
CA HIS A 66 -14.36 -1.44 14.57
C HIS A 66 -15.54 -2.04 15.31
N ARG A 67 -16.69 -1.33 15.33
CA ARG A 67 -17.94 -1.86 15.86
C ARG A 67 -18.35 -3.15 15.15
N THR A 68 -18.35 -3.18 13.82
CA THR A 68 -18.72 -4.39 13.06
C THR A 68 -17.79 -5.58 13.34
N VAL A 69 -16.49 -5.35 13.53
CA VAL A 69 -15.50 -6.40 13.76
C VAL A 69 -15.49 -6.87 15.22
N LEU A 70 -15.70 -5.97 16.20
CA LEU A 70 -15.69 -6.32 17.62
C LEU A 70 -17.04 -6.73 18.18
N ASP A 71 -18.16 -6.28 17.61
CA ASP A 71 -19.48 -6.83 17.97
C ASP A 71 -19.51 -8.34 17.71
N VAL A 72 -18.76 -8.82 16.71
CA VAL A 72 -18.55 -10.24 16.41
C VAL A 72 -17.82 -10.99 17.53
N THR A 73 -16.86 -10.33 18.20
CA THR A 73 -15.99 -11.00 19.18
C THR A 73 -16.53 -10.93 20.59
N THR A 74 -17.29 -9.87 20.92
CA THR A 74 -17.75 -9.57 22.29
C THR A 74 -19.20 -9.99 22.54
N SER A 75 -20.04 -10.02 21.52
CA SER A 75 -21.46 -10.29 21.71
C SER A 75 -21.77 -11.78 21.63
N GLN A 76 -22.23 -12.36 22.74
CA GLN A 76 -23.07 -13.58 22.73
C GLN A 76 -24.44 -13.34 22.05
N SER A 77 -24.70 -12.12 21.59
CA SER A 77 -25.92 -11.81 20.85
C SER A 77 -25.86 -12.49 19.49
N SER A 78 -26.86 -13.31 19.21
CA SER A 78 -27.10 -14.03 17.95
C SER A 78 -27.37 -13.12 16.74
N ARG A 79 -26.99 -11.83 16.83
CA ARG A 79 -27.19 -10.80 15.80
C ARG A 79 -25.92 -10.41 15.05
N SER A 80 -24.73 -10.86 15.48
CA SER A 80 -23.56 -10.70 14.61
C SER A 80 -23.72 -11.60 13.38
N MET A 81 -23.91 -10.98 12.21
CA MET A 81 -24.07 -11.72 10.96
C MET A 81 -22.76 -12.32 10.44
N LYS A 82 -21.61 -11.93 10.99
CA LYS A 82 -20.29 -12.33 10.47
C LYS A 82 -19.50 -13.07 11.53
N ALA A 83 -18.87 -14.16 11.15
CA ALA A 83 -17.89 -14.83 12.00
C ALA A 83 -16.52 -14.16 11.84
N ARG A 84 -15.66 -14.26 12.86
CA ARG A 84 -14.25 -13.81 12.77
C ARG A 84 -13.53 -14.38 11.54
N SER A 85 -13.80 -15.64 11.22
CA SER A 85 -13.24 -16.35 10.06
C SER A 85 -13.58 -15.68 8.72
N PHE A 86 -14.66 -14.91 8.64
CA PHE A 86 -15.03 -14.16 7.44
C PHE A 86 -13.93 -13.15 7.07
N PHE A 87 -13.58 -12.25 7.99
CA PHE A 87 -12.56 -11.22 7.76
C PHE A 87 -11.19 -11.86 7.49
N GLN A 88 -10.85 -12.88 8.28
CA GLN A 88 -9.64 -13.67 8.13
C GLN A 88 -9.53 -14.43 6.81
N THR A 89 -10.62 -14.59 6.06
CA THR A 89 -10.61 -15.27 4.76
C THR A 89 -10.58 -14.24 3.62
N HIS A 90 -11.39 -13.19 3.73
CA HIS A 90 -11.67 -12.31 2.60
C HIS A 90 -10.78 -11.08 2.54
N VAL A 91 -10.31 -10.54 3.67
CA VAL A 91 -9.48 -9.33 3.68
C VAL A 91 -8.08 -9.65 3.15
N LYS A 92 -7.77 -9.17 1.93
CA LYS A 92 -6.46 -9.36 1.27
C LYS A 92 -5.61 -8.10 1.30
N LEU A 93 -6.25 -6.94 1.30
CA LEU A 93 -5.60 -5.66 1.41
C LEU A 93 -6.13 -4.91 2.64
N PHE A 94 -5.20 -4.35 3.41
CA PHE A 94 -5.52 -3.51 4.55
C PHE A 94 -4.74 -2.20 4.45
N CYS A 95 -5.46 -1.09 4.35
CA CYS A 95 -4.90 0.25 4.30
C CYS A 95 -5.37 1.10 5.47
N MET A 96 -4.41 1.66 6.20
CA MET A 96 -4.65 2.59 7.29
C MET A 96 -4.04 3.94 6.96
N THR A 97 -4.87 4.97 6.89
CA THR A 97 -4.42 6.36 6.80
C THR A 97 -5.14 7.18 7.87
N THR A 98 -4.42 7.68 8.88
CA THR A 98 -5.04 8.58 9.86
C THR A 98 -4.16 9.79 10.14
N VAL A 99 -4.84 10.90 10.42
CA VAL A 99 -4.28 12.14 10.97
C VAL A 99 -4.47 12.23 12.48
N ASP A 100 -5.21 11.29 13.07
CA ASP A 100 -5.62 11.35 14.47
C ASP A 100 -5.03 10.14 15.24
N PRO A 101 -4.15 10.41 16.22
CA PRO A 101 -3.54 9.40 17.05
C PRO A 101 -4.52 8.51 17.82
N ASP A 102 -5.69 9.03 18.19
CA ASP A 102 -6.61 8.35 19.10
C ASP A 102 -7.29 7.13 18.43
N PHE A 103 -7.41 7.17 17.10
CA PHE A 103 -8.04 6.11 16.30
C PHE A 103 -7.10 4.95 15.97
N TRP A 104 -5.81 5.08 16.25
CA TRP A 104 -4.84 4.02 15.99
C TRP A 104 -5.14 2.73 16.73
N ASN A 105 -5.59 2.82 17.98
CA ASN A 105 -5.96 1.64 18.76
C ASN A 105 -7.10 0.88 18.09
N LEU A 106 -8.12 1.59 17.60
CA LEU A 106 -9.26 0.98 16.92
C LEU A 106 -8.83 0.34 15.60
N MET A 107 -8.01 1.02 14.80
CA MET A 107 -7.48 0.44 13.56
C MET A 107 -6.63 -0.81 13.81
N PHE A 108 -5.88 -0.81 14.91
CA PHE A 108 -5.07 -1.96 15.31
C PHE A 108 -5.91 -3.15 15.74
N ASP A 109 -6.99 -2.93 16.48
CA ASP A 109 -7.93 -3.99 16.85
C ASP A 109 -8.55 -4.63 15.59
N ILE A 110 -8.97 -3.80 14.63
CA ILE A 110 -9.47 -4.28 13.33
C ILE A 110 -8.39 -5.11 12.61
N PHE A 111 -7.16 -4.58 12.54
CA PHE A 111 -6.03 -5.25 11.89
C PHE A 111 -5.73 -6.61 12.52
N LEU A 112 -5.74 -6.70 13.85
CA LEU A 112 -5.51 -7.93 14.59
C LEU A 112 -6.53 -9.01 14.19
N GLU A 113 -7.80 -8.62 14.06
CA GLU A 113 -8.86 -9.54 13.67
C GLU A 113 -8.75 -9.97 12.19
N CYS A 114 -8.21 -9.13 11.31
CA CYS A 114 -8.03 -9.43 9.89
C CYS A 114 -6.69 -10.11 9.55
N SER A 115 -5.73 -10.12 10.48
CA SER A 115 -4.29 -10.34 10.23
C SER A 115 -3.90 -11.59 9.43
N SER A 116 -4.62 -12.71 9.57
CA SER A 116 -4.20 -13.99 9.01
C SER A 116 -4.22 -14.10 7.48
N ALA A 117 -5.02 -13.30 6.77
CA ALA A 117 -5.09 -13.33 5.30
C ALA A 117 -4.53 -12.08 4.61
N ILE A 118 -4.06 -11.10 5.36
CA ILE A 118 -3.55 -9.85 4.80
C ILE A 118 -2.30 -10.15 3.98
N CYS A 119 -2.44 -10.03 2.66
CA CYS A 119 -1.35 -10.19 1.70
C CYS A 119 -0.70 -8.84 1.39
N ASN A 120 -1.46 -7.75 1.49
CA ASN A 120 -1.01 -6.41 1.20
C ASN A 120 -1.35 -5.50 2.38
N LEU A 121 -0.33 -4.89 2.97
CA LEU A 121 -0.48 -3.99 4.11
C LEU A 121 0.07 -2.62 3.74
N TYR A 122 -0.78 -1.61 3.86
CA TYR A 122 -0.45 -0.22 3.61
C TYR A 122 -0.70 0.59 4.88
N CYS A 123 0.36 1.09 5.47
CA CYS A 123 0.28 2.02 6.58
C CYS A 123 0.72 3.40 6.07
N HIS A 124 -0.09 4.42 6.32
CA HIS A 124 0.29 5.79 6.06
C HIS A 124 -0.06 6.66 7.26
N VAL A 125 0.93 7.36 7.78
CA VAL A 125 0.79 8.20 8.96
C VAL A 125 0.89 9.64 8.50
N LEU A 126 -0.22 10.37 8.55
CA LEU A 126 -0.28 11.80 8.18
C LEU A 126 0.06 12.72 9.36
N LEU A 127 0.58 12.17 10.46
CA LEU A 127 0.90 12.91 11.66
C LEU A 127 2.14 13.80 11.49
N ASN A 128 2.16 14.91 12.22
CA ASN A 128 3.39 15.61 12.51
C ASN A 128 4.29 14.74 13.41
N ALA A 129 5.60 15.02 13.43
CA ALA A 129 6.56 14.17 14.16
C ALA A 129 6.28 14.09 15.67
N ALA A 130 5.70 15.13 16.26
CA ALA A 130 5.34 15.16 17.68
C ALA A 130 4.20 14.18 18.00
N ALA A 131 3.11 14.22 17.23
CA ALA A 131 1.98 13.32 17.38
C ALA A 131 2.32 11.87 17.02
N ALA A 132 3.28 11.64 16.11
CA ALA A 132 3.76 10.30 15.81
C ALA A 132 4.52 9.66 16.99
N ARG A 133 5.23 10.45 17.81
CA ARG A 133 5.96 9.95 18.98
C ARG A 133 5.02 9.44 20.08
N SER A 134 3.79 9.94 20.16
CA SER A 134 2.81 9.60 21.20
C SER A 134 1.95 8.37 20.88
N VAL A 135 2.31 7.54 19.89
CA VAL A 135 1.57 6.32 19.53
C VAL A 135 2.43 5.07 19.79
N PRO A 136 2.51 4.54 21.04
CA PRO A 136 3.40 3.43 21.38
C PRO A 136 2.90 2.07 20.83
N LYS A 137 1.59 1.82 20.91
CA LYS A 137 0.99 0.48 20.73
C LYS A 137 1.14 -0.16 19.35
N LEU A 138 1.56 0.62 18.35
CA LEU A 138 1.68 0.18 16.96
C LEU A 138 3.11 -0.03 16.49
N ARG A 139 4.09 0.22 17.35
CA ARG A 139 5.48 0.09 16.96
C ARG A 139 5.77 -1.36 16.59
N VAL A 140 6.28 -1.55 15.38
CA VAL A 140 6.61 -2.89 14.88
C VAL A 140 7.68 -3.51 15.79
N GLY A 141 7.48 -4.79 16.08
CA GLY A 141 8.28 -5.56 17.01
C GLY A 141 7.89 -5.39 18.49
N GLU A 142 7.16 -4.34 18.88
CA GLU A 142 6.68 -4.21 20.28
C GLU A 142 5.45 -5.08 20.54
N HIS A 143 4.73 -5.45 19.48
CA HIS A 143 3.53 -6.26 19.58
C HIS A 143 3.65 -7.58 18.78
N THR A 144 3.19 -8.68 19.38
CA THR A 144 3.22 -10.04 18.79
C THR A 144 2.35 -10.18 17.54
N VAL A 145 1.47 -9.21 17.26
CA VAL A 145 0.62 -9.27 16.05
C VAL A 145 1.46 -9.24 14.77
N TRP A 146 2.58 -8.51 14.78
CA TRP A 146 3.45 -8.39 13.62
C TRP A 146 4.13 -9.72 13.27
N GLU A 147 4.19 -10.65 14.23
CA GLU A 147 4.68 -12.01 14.00
C GLU A 147 3.65 -12.89 13.29
N ARG A 148 2.37 -12.51 13.32
CA ARG A 148 1.26 -13.25 12.68
C ARG A 148 0.98 -12.78 11.26
N VAL A 149 1.56 -11.66 10.85
CA VAL A 149 1.27 -11.02 9.57
C VAL A 149 2.48 -11.20 8.66
N HIS A 150 2.24 -11.74 7.47
CA HIS A 150 3.28 -12.03 6.49
C HIS A 150 2.91 -11.41 5.14
N PRO A 151 2.88 -10.06 5.06
CA PRO A 151 2.46 -9.39 3.84
C PRO A 151 3.47 -9.68 2.73
N LYS A 152 2.97 -9.94 1.52
CA LYS A 152 3.78 -9.96 0.30
C LYS A 152 4.11 -8.56 -0.17
N ARG A 153 3.22 -7.60 0.08
CA ARG A 153 3.41 -6.17 -0.21
C ARG A 153 3.24 -5.36 1.06
N LEU A 154 4.24 -4.57 1.40
CA LEU A 154 4.27 -3.77 2.61
C LEU A 154 4.64 -2.34 2.26
N ARG A 155 3.74 -1.39 2.53
CA ARG A 155 4.08 0.03 2.64
C ARG A 155 4.02 0.41 4.11
N ILE A 156 5.11 0.93 4.64
CA ILE A 156 5.18 1.29 6.06
C ILE A 156 6.01 2.55 6.27
N PRO A 157 5.54 3.51 7.09
CA PRO A 157 6.34 4.66 7.43
C PRO A 157 7.35 4.30 8.53
N GLU A 158 8.52 4.92 8.46
CA GLU A 158 9.59 4.76 9.44
C GLU A 158 9.13 5.03 10.89
N LEU A 159 8.15 5.92 11.07
CA LEU A 159 7.56 6.27 12.36
C LEU A 159 6.91 5.08 13.09
N MET A 160 6.62 4.00 12.36
CA MET A 160 6.13 2.75 12.95
C MET A 160 7.24 1.96 13.67
N PHE A 161 8.47 2.44 13.69
CA PHE A 161 9.61 1.75 14.29
C PHE A 161 10.32 2.67 15.28
N THR A 162 10.71 2.12 16.43
CA THR A 162 11.70 2.79 17.29
C THR A 162 13.04 2.83 16.58
N PRO A 163 13.89 3.84 16.83
CA PRO A 163 15.22 3.92 16.22
C PRO A 163 16.02 2.62 16.35
N ALA A 164 16.00 1.98 17.53
CA ALA A 164 16.68 0.71 17.79
C ALA A 164 16.13 -0.49 16.98
N ARG A 165 14.92 -0.36 16.41
CA ARG A 165 14.22 -1.41 15.65
C ARG A 165 14.03 -1.05 14.18
N ARG A 166 14.67 0.00 13.68
CA ARG A 166 14.66 0.31 12.24
C ARG A 166 15.65 -0.59 11.49
N ASN A 167 15.36 -1.88 11.50
CA ASN A 167 16.10 -2.89 10.75
C ASN A 167 15.11 -3.88 10.10
N PHE A 168 15.59 -4.59 9.09
CA PHE A 168 14.81 -5.50 8.27
C PHE A 168 14.79 -6.94 8.79
N ASN A 169 15.30 -7.21 9.99
CA ASN A 169 15.30 -8.55 10.60
C ASN A 169 13.96 -8.90 11.28
N GLN A 170 12.93 -8.06 11.12
CA GLN A 170 11.63 -8.30 11.75
C GLN A 170 10.80 -9.28 10.93
N THR A 171 9.99 -10.08 11.64
CA THR A 171 9.14 -11.14 11.08
C THR A 171 8.21 -10.66 9.98
N VAL A 172 7.69 -9.43 10.09
CA VAL A 172 6.82 -8.80 9.08
C VAL A 172 7.49 -8.67 7.71
N PHE A 173 8.83 -8.59 7.64
CA PHE A 173 9.54 -8.42 6.37
C PHE A 173 9.92 -9.75 5.68
N LYS A 174 9.85 -10.88 6.40
CA LYS A 174 10.41 -12.17 5.96
C LYS A 174 9.92 -12.63 4.58
N HIS A 175 8.66 -12.32 4.25
CA HIS A 175 8.00 -12.74 3.01
C HIS A 175 7.68 -11.57 2.07
N VAL A 176 8.19 -10.39 2.37
CA VAL A 176 7.92 -9.19 1.57
C VAL A 176 8.63 -9.28 0.24
N THR A 177 7.86 -9.16 -0.82
CA THR A 177 8.32 -9.10 -2.21
C THR A 177 8.33 -7.67 -2.74
N HIS A 178 7.43 -6.82 -2.25
CA HIS A 178 7.36 -5.40 -2.58
C HIS A 178 7.37 -4.58 -1.29
N LEU A 179 8.41 -3.80 -1.08
CA LEU A 179 8.57 -2.95 0.08
C LEU A 179 8.54 -1.48 -0.33
N ASP A 180 7.69 -0.69 0.31
CA ASP A 180 7.65 0.76 0.16
C ASP A 180 7.92 1.42 1.52
N LEU A 181 9.05 2.12 1.59
CA LEU A 181 9.51 2.81 2.78
C LEU A 181 9.21 4.30 2.65
N TYR A 182 8.30 4.77 3.49
CA TYR A 182 8.04 6.19 3.63
C TYR A 182 8.89 6.75 4.77
N TRP A 183 9.76 7.69 4.46
CA TRP A 183 10.76 8.19 5.41
C TRP A 183 10.65 9.70 5.59
N ARG A 184 10.72 10.17 6.83
CA ARG A 184 10.85 11.60 7.16
C ARG A 184 12.11 11.77 8.04
N PRO A 185 13.23 12.30 7.51
CA PRO A 185 14.44 12.57 8.25
C PRO A 185 14.09 13.39 9.47
N THR A 186 14.63 12.95 10.59
CA THR A 186 14.80 13.76 11.78
C THR A 186 16.27 14.15 11.85
N GLU A 187 16.59 15.23 12.57
CA GLU A 187 17.92 15.84 12.65
C GLU A 187 19.07 14.85 12.96
N ASP A 188 18.78 13.71 13.60
CA ASP A 188 19.81 12.86 14.24
C ASP A 188 20.09 11.46 13.64
N SER A 189 19.53 11.00 12.51
CA SER A 189 19.93 9.65 12.04
C SER A 189 19.59 9.27 10.60
N ASN A 190 20.46 8.40 10.06
CA ASN A 190 20.11 7.48 9.00
C ASN A 190 18.98 6.57 9.51
N PRO A 191 17.80 6.57 8.88
CA PRO A 191 16.62 5.92 9.43
C PRO A 191 16.78 4.42 9.61
N TRP A 192 17.48 3.74 8.70
CA TRP A 192 17.46 2.29 8.61
C TRP A 192 18.87 1.70 8.71
N ASP A 193 19.00 0.58 9.42
CA ASP A 193 20.18 -0.28 9.29
C ASP A 193 20.13 -1.01 7.95
N TRP A 194 20.65 -0.34 6.91
CA TRP A 194 20.66 -0.88 5.56
C TRP A 194 21.40 -2.21 5.41
N ARG A 195 22.31 -2.55 6.32
CA ARG A 195 23.02 -3.86 6.26
C ARG A 195 22.03 -5.02 6.35
N SER A 196 21.00 -4.86 7.18
CA SER A 196 19.95 -5.85 7.36
C SER A 196 19.03 -6.02 6.15
N LEU A 197 19.07 -5.12 5.16
CA LEU A 197 18.25 -5.22 3.94
C LEU A 197 18.58 -6.50 3.14
N SER A 198 19.83 -6.95 3.24
CA SER A 198 20.30 -8.20 2.62
C SER A 198 19.58 -9.45 3.14
N LEU A 199 18.92 -9.38 4.30
CA LEU A 199 18.13 -10.46 4.88
C LEU A 199 16.80 -10.68 4.14
N LEU A 200 16.36 -9.71 3.32
CA LEU A 200 15.09 -9.78 2.60
C LEU A 200 15.22 -10.56 1.29
N THR A 201 15.47 -11.87 1.41
CA THR A 201 15.75 -12.75 0.27
C THR A 201 14.60 -12.86 -0.75
N ALA A 202 13.36 -12.57 -0.35
CA ALA A 202 12.19 -12.54 -1.22
C ALA A 202 11.94 -11.19 -1.90
N LEU A 203 12.67 -10.13 -1.52
CA LEU A 203 12.42 -8.78 -1.99
C LEU A 203 12.81 -8.63 -3.46
N THR A 204 11.83 -8.29 -4.29
CA THR A 204 12.00 -8.07 -5.74
C THR A 204 11.83 -6.59 -6.12
N HIS A 205 11.05 -5.85 -5.34
CA HIS A 205 10.76 -4.44 -5.57
C HIS A 205 10.94 -3.62 -4.29
N LEU A 206 11.72 -2.55 -4.37
CA LEU A 206 11.93 -1.60 -3.29
C LEU A 206 11.53 -0.20 -3.77
N CYS A 207 10.65 0.46 -3.04
CA CYS A 207 10.34 1.86 -3.21
C CYS A 207 10.81 2.61 -1.97
N PHE A 208 11.51 3.72 -2.18
CA PHE A 208 11.97 4.61 -1.13
C PHE A 208 11.42 6.00 -1.41
N SER A 209 10.55 6.47 -0.52
CA SER A 209 9.81 7.72 -0.65
C SER A 209 10.17 8.68 0.49
N PRO A 210 11.25 9.47 0.35
CA PRO A 210 11.59 10.54 1.27
C PRO A 210 10.51 11.65 1.26
N SER A 211 9.87 11.90 2.40
CA SER A 211 9.02 13.07 2.68
C SER A 211 9.85 14.15 3.34
N ILE A 212 10.65 14.85 2.55
CA ILE A 212 11.74 15.69 3.05
C ILE A 212 11.73 17.04 2.35
N PRO A 213 12.19 18.10 3.00
CA PRO A 213 12.34 19.36 2.32
C PRO A 213 13.50 19.28 1.30
N PRO A 214 13.48 20.09 0.23
CA PRO A 214 14.45 20.05 -0.86
C PRO A 214 15.92 19.96 -0.43
N GLU A 215 16.31 20.74 0.57
CA GLU A 215 17.67 20.84 1.11
C GLU A 215 18.17 19.53 1.72
N SER A 216 17.27 18.61 2.08
CA SER A 216 17.61 17.30 2.64
C SER A 216 17.82 16.21 1.58
N LEU A 217 17.55 16.50 0.29
CA LEU A 217 17.64 15.53 -0.81
C LEU A 217 19.04 14.93 -1.01
N PRO A 218 20.15 15.68 -0.83
CA PRO A 218 21.49 15.10 -0.87
C PRO A 218 21.69 14.02 0.20
N SER A 219 21.20 14.25 1.42
CA SER A 219 21.27 13.28 2.52
C SER A 219 20.46 12.02 2.21
N ALA A 220 19.25 12.19 1.65
CA ALA A 220 18.42 11.07 1.23
C ALA A 220 19.06 10.24 0.11
N SER A 221 19.63 10.92 -0.87
CA SER A 221 20.39 10.29 -1.96
C SER A 221 21.57 9.52 -1.40
N GLN A 222 22.32 10.09 -0.45
CA GLN A 222 23.44 9.42 0.22
C GLN A 222 22.99 8.18 1.01
N SER A 223 21.85 8.25 1.69
CA SER A 223 21.26 7.10 2.39
C SER A 223 20.93 5.97 1.40
N LEU A 224 20.29 6.27 0.27
CA LEU A 224 20.05 5.28 -0.78
C LEU A 224 21.36 4.70 -1.33
N ARG A 225 22.39 5.54 -1.57
CA ARG A 225 23.72 5.06 -2.00
C ARG A 225 24.30 4.06 -1.02
N SER A 226 24.14 4.30 0.29
CA SER A 226 24.60 3.38 1.34
C SER A 226 23.81 2.07 1.39
N ALA A 227 22.58 2.04 0.86
CA ALA A 227 21.75 0.85 0.79
C ALA A 227 22.10 -0.09 -0.37
N VAL A 228 22.59 0.44 -1.50
CA VAL A 228 22.89 -0.33 -2.73
C VAL A 228 23.79 -1.56 -2.48
N PRO A 229 24.90 -1.47 -1.72
CA PRO A 229 25.74 -2.63 -1.45
C PRO A 229 25.02 -3.76 -0.69
N HIS A 230 23.91 -3.44 -0.05
CA HIS A 230 23.12 -4.37 0.78
C HIS A 230 21.83 -4.84 0.10
N PHE A 231 21.61 -4.49 -1.16
CA PHE A 231 20.47 -4.99 -1.92
C PHE A 231 20.50 -6.52 -2.02
N PRO A 232 19.38 -7.20 -1.69
CA PRO A 232 19.34 -8.64 -1.77
C PRO A 232 19.46 -9.09 -3.23
N PRO A 233 20.04 -10.27 -3.52
CA PRO A 233 20.22 -10.74 -4.89
C PRO A 233 18.93 -10.81 -5.70
N ALA A 234 17.79 -11.04 -5.05
CA ALA A 234 16.48 -11.09 -5.70
C ALA A 234 15.94 -9.72 -6.13
N LEU A 235 16.48 -8.61 -5.62
CA LEU A 235 15.97 -7.27 -5.94
C LEU A 235 16.16 -6.96 -7.43
N ILE A 236 15.12 -6.45 -8.06
CA ILE A 236 15.05 -6.19 -9.50
C ILE A 236 14.85 -4.70 -9.75
N VAL A 237 13.96 -4.08 -9.00
CA VAL A 237 13.61 -2.67 -9.17
C VAL A 237 13.74 -1.92 -7.86
N CYS A 238 14.39 -0.76 -7.93
CA CYS A 238 14.45 0.22 -6.86
C CYS A 238 13.93 1.56 -7.38
N ILE A 239 12.88 2.10 -6.75
CA ILE A 239 12.34 3.42 -7.07
C ILE A 239 12.70 4.37 -5.95
N PHE A 240 13.32 5.49 -6.30
CA PHE A 240 13.51 6.64 -5.42
C PHE A 240 12.46 7.69 -5.78
N PHE A 241 11.38 7.73 -5.01
CA PHE A 241 10.24 8.60 -5.26
C PHE A 241 10.39 9.91 -4.49
N ILE A 242 10.42 11.03 -5.21
CA ILE A 242 10.61 12.35 -4.63
C ILE A 242 9.32 13.15 -4.87
N PRO A 243 8.51 13.40 -3.82
CA PRO A 243 7.29 14.18 -3.99
C PRO A 243 7.63 15.60 -4.44
N TYR A 244 7.01 16.06 -5.53
CA TYR A 244 7.28 17.37 -6.11
C TYR A 244 6.59 18.48 -5.30
N THR A 245 7.38 19.42 -4.79
CA THR A 245 6.94 20.76 -4.36
C THR A 245 7.33 21.78 -5.44
N GLN A 246 6.56 22.87 -5.57
CA GLN A 246 6.68 23.84 -6.68
C GLN A 246 8.04 24.56 -6.79
N ASP A 247 8.97 24.34 -5.85
CA ASP A 247 10.23 25.10 -5.69
C ASP A 247 11.49 24.23 -5.88
N LEU A 248 11.35 23.10 -6.60
CA LEU A 248 12.41 22.08 -6.65
C LEU A 248 13.39 22.19 -7.82
N SER A 249 13.29 23.17 -8.73
CA SER A 249 14.10 23.20 -9.98
C SER A 249 15.59 22.92 -9.75
N ASP A 250 16.15 23.52 -8.70
CA ASP A 250 17.57 23.39 -8.36
C ASP A 250 17.88 22.01 -7.76
N ALA A 251 16.96 21.46 -6.97
CA ALA A 251 17.07 20.12 -6.43
C ALA A 251 16.94 19.05 -7.53
N TYR A 252 16.10 19.27 -8.55
CA TYR A 252 16.03 18.39 -9.74
C TYR A 252 17.38 18.35 -10.42
N GLN A 253 17.95 19.50 -10.74
CA GLN A 253 19.23 19.57 -11.40
C GLN A 253 20.31 18.87 -10.56
N HIS A 254 20.30 19.10 -9.24
CA HIS A 254 21.20 18.40 -8.34
C HIS A 254 21.02 16.87 -8.35
N ILE A 255 19.79 16.35 -8.41
CA ILE A 255 19.50 14.91 -8.47
C ILE A 255 19.81 14.33 -9.86
N GLU A 256 19.63 15.08 -10.92
CA GLU A 256 20.05 14.62 -12.25
C GLU A 256 21.57 14.54 -12.35
N GLU A 257 22.29 15.52 -11.80
CA GLU A 257 23.75 15.58 -11.82
C GLU A 257 24.39 14.62 -10.80
N ASN A 258 23.85 14.53 -9.60
CA ASN A 258 24.46 13.87 -8.44
C ASN A 258 23.56 12.80 -7.80
N GLY A 259 22.38 12.55 -8.33
CA GLY A 259 21.41 11.67 -7.72
C GLY A 259 21.52 10.20 -8.14
N PRO A 260 20.51 9.40 -7.76
CA PRO A 260 20.55 7.94 -7.88
C PRO A 260 20.63 7.43 -9.31
N ARG A 261 20.29 8.24 -10.32
CA ARG A 261 20.38 7.84 -11.74
C ARG A 261 21.80 7.44 -12.17
N ARG A 262 22.83 7.95 -11.49
CA ARG A 262 24.24 7.55 -11.72
C ARG A 262 24.65 6.29 -10.95
N LEU A 263 23.82 5.79 -10.04
CA LEU A 263 24.07 4.49 -9.41
C LEU A 263 23.85 3.41 -10.46
N LYS A 264 24.95 2.89 -10.99
CA LYS A 264 24.93 1.71 -11.83
C LYS A 264 25.05 0.50 -10.92
N ASP A 265 23.94 -0.21 -10.75
CA ASP A 265 23.95 -1.59 -10.31
C ASP A 265 23.33 -2.41 -11.44
N ASP A 266 24.15 -3.21 -12.14
CA ASP A 266 23.68 -4.02 -13.27
C ASP A 266 22.63 -5.06 -12.85
N ARG A 267 22.45 -5.25 -11.53
CA ARG A 267 21.47 -6.16 -10.95
C ARG A 267 20.12 -5.48 -10.74
N VAL A 268 20.04 -4.16 -10.61
CA VAL A 268 18.83 -3.44 -10.17
C VAL A 268 18.56 -2.22 -11.02
N VAL A 269 17.32 -2.08 -11.51
CA VAL A 269 16.88 -0.84 -12.16
C VAL A 269 16.58 0.19 -11.09
N ILE A 270 17.38 1.26 -11.06
CA ILE A 270 17.17 2.41 -10.17
C ILE A 270 16.43 3.50 -10.95
N ALA A 271 15.18 3.75 -10.56
CA ALA A 271 14.34 4.81 -11.07
C ALA A 271 14.33 6.00 -10.10
N VAL A 272 14.26 7.22 -10.65
CA VAL A 272 13.90 8.40 -9.85
C VAL A 272 12.59 8.93 -10.42
N ASP A 273 11.58 8.99 -9.57
CA ASP A 273 10.23 9.40 -9.94
C ASP A 273 9.87 10.68 -9.21
N PHE A 274 9.26 11.59 -9.95
CA PHE A 274 8.98 12.96 -9.57
C PHE A 274 7.51 13.22 -9.90
N ARG A 275 6.62 13.09 -8.90
CA ARG A 275 5.19 13.36 -9.10
C ARG A 275 4.72 14.47 -8.18
N TYR A 276 3.88 15.35 -8.72
CA TYR A 276 3.17 16.36 -7.95
C TYR A 276 2.18 15.70 -7.01
N TRP A 277 2.30 16.02 -5.74
CA TRP A 277 1.38 15.55 -4.71
C TRP A 277 0.30 16.62 -4.51
N ASP A 278 -0.71 16.66 -5.37
CA ASP A 278 -1.87 17.51 -5.10
C ASP A 278 -2.84 16.84 -4.12
N GLU A 279 -3.75 17.63 -3.56
CA GLU A 279 -4.72 17.15 -2.58
C GLU A 279 -5.75 16.20 -3.19
N GLN A 280 -5.98 16.26 -4.52
CA GLN A 280 -6.78 15.28 -5.26
C GLN A 280 -6.05 13.93 -5.44
N SER A 281 -4.72 13.92 -5.44
CA SER A 281 -3.88 12.72 -5.41
C SER A 281 -3.96 11.99 -4.06
N ARG A 282 -4.51 12.61 -3.00
CA ARG A 282 -4.94 11.89 -1.77
C ARG A 282 -6.12 10.96 -2.04
N ILE A 283 -6.99 11.28 -3.01
CA ILE A 283 -8.07 10.40 -3.47
C ILE A 283 -7.49 9.36 -4.43
N GLY A 284 -6.47 9.72 -5.21
CA GLY A 284 -5.62 8.75 -5.94
C GLY A 284 -4.94 7.72 -5.04
N LEU A 285 -4.90 7.93 -3.72
CA LEU A 285 -4.51 6.88 -2.77
C LEU A 285 -5.50 5.70 -2.79
N GLU A 286 -6.78 5.92 -3.12
CA GLU A 286 -7.79 4.87 -3.32
C GLU A 286 -7.55 4.10 -4.64
N SER A 287 -6.99 4.74 -5.68
CA SER A 287 -6.55 4.03 -6.90
C SER A 287 -5.19 3.33 -6.71
N VAL A 288 -4.27 3.89 -5.92
CA VAL A 288 -2.99 3.26 -5.51
C VAL A 288 -3.18 1.91 -4.79
N LEU A 289 -4.37 1.68 -4.22
CA LEU A 289 -4.72 0.47 -3.47
C LEU A 289 -5.04 -0.74 -4.33
N GLU A 290 -5.25 -0.59 -5.64
CA GLU A 290 -5.38 -1.75 -6.53
C GLU A 290 -4.04 -2.47 -6.79
N GLY A 291 -2.96 -2.04 -6.15
CA GLY A 291 -1.68 -2.74 -6.18
C GLY A 291 -0.98 -2.72 -7.55
N GLU A 292 -1.61 -2.15 -8.57
CA GLU A 292 -1.02 -1.89 -9.87
C GLU A 292 -0.49 -0.45 -9.98
N ILE A 293 -0.94 0.50 -9.17
CA ILE A 293 -0.90 1.92 -9.57
C ILE A 293 0.39 2.70 -9.24
N ILE A 294 1.26 2.24 -8.34
CA ILE A 294 2.65 2.75 -8.35
C ILE A 294 3.37 2.32 -9.63
N TRP A 295 2.92 1.24 -10.26
CA TRP A 295 3.52 0.62 -11.44
C TRP A 295 2.76 0.93 -12.76
N ARG A 296 1.45 1.21 -12.75
CA ARG A 296 0.60 1.46 -13.94
C ARG A 296 0.05 2.89 -14.09
N HIS A 297 -0.03 3.74 -13.05
CA HIS A 297 -0.49 5.13 -13.25
C HIS A 297 0.64 6.07 -13.70
N SER A 298 1.18 5.82 -14.88
CA SER A 298 1.47 6.87 -15.87
C SER A 298 0.32 7.06 -16.85
N HIS A 299 -0.78 6.31 -16.70
CA HIS A 299 -1.93 6.36 -17.59
C HIS A 299 -3.16 6.94 -16.91
N ASN A 300 -3.69 7.99 -17.55
CA ASN A 300 -4.96 8.66 -17.34
C ASN A 300 -5.03 9.67 -16.19
N ASN A 301 -4.60 10.91 -16.49
CA ASN A 301 -5.44 12.11 -16.27
C ASN A 301 -4.95 13.38 -17.01
N SER A 302 -4.24 13.21 -18.12
CA SER A 302 -4.17 14.27 -19.14
C SER A 302 -4.40 13.64 -20.49
N THR A 303 -5.50 14.00 -21.14
CA THR A 303 -5.88 13.52 -22.47
C THR A 303 -4.94 14.02 -23.59
N GLU A 304 -3.88 14.79 -23.28
CA GLU A 304 -2.95 15.31 -24.30
C GLU A 304 -1.45 15.27 -23.96
N ALA A 305 -1.00 14.80 -22.78
CA ALA A 305 0.43 14.77 -22.47
C ALA A 305 1.05 13.36 -22.59
N ARG A 306 1.80 13.16 -23.68
CA ARG A 306 2.90 12.19 -23.92
C ARG A 306 2.60 10.69 -23.73
N LYS A 307 2.24 10.05 -24.85
CA LYS A 307 2.34 8.59 -25.06
C LYS A 307 3.78 8.08 -25.30
N ASP A 308 4.78 8.95 -25.38
CA ASP A 308 6.13 8.57 -25.86
C ASP A 308 7.12 8.09 -24.76
N ASN A 309 6.72 8.05 -23.48
CA ASN A 309 7.66 7.83 -22.38
C ASN A 309 7.51 6.49 -21.62
N GLU A 310 6.70 5.55 -22.12
CA GLU A 310 6.46 4.28 -21.41
C GLU A 310 7.50 3.19 -21.65
N GLY A 311 8.27 3.28 -22.74
CA GLY A 311 9.30 2.27 -23.07
C GLY A 311 10.49 2.19 -22.11
N PRO A 312 11.15 3.28 -21.68
CA PRO A 312 12.53 3.14 -21.20
C PRO A 312 12.71 2.46 -19.84
N LEU A 313 11.81 2.64 -18.88
CA LEU A 313 12.00 2.09 -17.52
C LEU A 313 11.57 0.62 -17.46
N TRP A 314 10.40 0.33 -18.02
CA TRP A 314 9.83 -1.01 -18.02
C TRP A 314 10.61 -1.95 -18.93
N ASP A 315 11.00 -1.52 -20.12
CA ASP A 315 11.85 -2.33 -21.00
C ASP A 315 13.20 -2.64 -20.32
N ARG A 316 13.74 -1.70 -19.53
CA ARG A 316 14.96 -1.93 -18.73
C ARG A 316 14.72 -2.91 -17.60
N ALA A 317 13.61 -2.80 -16.87
CA ALA A 317 13.26 -3.73 -15.81
C ALA A 317 13.02 -5.14 -16.36
N GLU A 318 12.24 -5.26 -17.44
CA GLU A 318 11.99 -6.53 -18.14
C GLU A 318 13.26 -7.14 -18.72
N SER A 319 14.18 -6.32 -19.27
CA SER A 319 15.48 -6.78 -19.74
C SER A 319 16.32 -7.37 -18.59
N VAL A 320 16.37 -6.70 -17.43
CA VAL A 320 17.05 -7.23 -16.24
C VAL A 320 16.40 -8.54 -15.76
N ILE A 321 15.06 -8.60 -15.70
CA ILE A 321 14.31 -9.81 -15.35
C ILE A 321 14.65 -10.96 -16.31
N THR A 322 14.59 -10.69 -17.62
CA THR A 322 14.83 -11.67 -18.68
C THR A 322 16.27 -12.19 -18.63
N LYS A 323 17.25 -11.31 -18.43
CA LYS A 323 18.67 -11.70 -18.29
C LYS A 323 18.88 -12.63 -17.11
N ARG A 324 18.23 -12.39 -15.97
CA ARG A 324 18.32 -13.27 -14.79
C ARG A 324 17.69 -14.64 -15.01
N ARG A 325 16.50 -14.69 -15.62
CA ARG A 325 15.81 -15.96 -15.94
C ARG A 325 16.62 -16.88 -16.86
N ARG A 326 17.56 -16.34 -17.65
CA ARG A 326 18.45 -17.14 -18.51
C ARG A 326 19.63 -17.76 -17.77
N ILE A 327 19.96 -17.26 -16.58
CA ILE A 327 21.14 -17.68 -15.80
C ILE A 327 20.76 -18.69 -14.70
N SER A 328 19.50 -18.68 -14.26
CA SER A 328 18.91 -19.62 -13.29
C SER A 328 18.41 -20.90 -13.94
#